data_AF-A0A9P6MFA3-F1
#
_entry.id   AF-A0A9P6MFA3-F1
#
_cell.length_a   1.000
_cell.length_b   1.000
_cell.length_c   1.000
_cell.angle_alpha   90.00
_cell.angle_beta   90.00
_cell.angle_gamma   90.00
#
_symmetry.space_group_name_H-M   'P 1'
#
loop_
_entity.id
_entity.type
_entity.pdbx_description
1 polymer ?
#
loop_
_entity_poly.entity_id
_entity_poly.type
_entity_poly.pdbx_seq_one_letter_code
_entity_poly.pdbx_strand_id
1 'polypeptide(L)'
;MVVDSGNIAKKAITIAGRYAAVRRQFSSNPHDVQETKLIDYAIHQYRLMPLLAQAFAFHFTGVETNTLYEDIMDKLESTQPDDPGMNEVLDALKETHATSAGLKAFCTWGTLNAIEACRQTLGGHGYSAYTGLATTYNDFAVHCTWEGDNTILTLQSGRYLVNCYREALAGKAQPEGVAYLNHLDTLLNQGCSAKTNEDILNFDTIQQAWGVVAANVIKKAGDDFEASLKQGLSPEAAYEECSQARLTAAKIHSFGYIFGKFARAVKNAPEGLRPILTKVCLLYGLYSIEQNSGFFLQYRYFTPSQMDFIRAQVNTFCRGVRQEYIPLIDAFNYTDYMINSPLGVYDGDVYQKYFDQVKRQNPVGQPHPYLPLIQSLLRRDIEDDAPLEDEDDDDE
;
A
#
# COMPACT_ATOMS: atom_id res chain seq x y z
N MET A 1 -2.70 -2.71 13.59
CA MET A 1 -1.89 -2.78 12.35
C MET A 1 -2.58 -2.25 11.10
N VAL A 2 -3.76 -2.75 10.68
CA VAL A 2 -4.45 -2.22 9.47
C VAL A 2 -4.84 -0.74 9.65
N VAL A 3 -5.38 -0.39 10.82
CA VAL A 3 -5.70 1.00 11.20
C VAL A 3 -4.46 1.88 11.18
N ASP A 4 -3.34 1.40 11.75
CA ASP A 4 -2.06 2.13 11.78
C ASP A 4 -1.51 2.34 10.36
N SER A 5 -1.57 1.30 9.52
CA SER A 5 -1.25 1.40 8.09
C SER A 5 -2.03 2.51 7.40
N GLY A 6 -3.34 2.61 7.66
CA GLY A 6 -4.17 3.70 7.15
C GLY A 6 -3.72 5.07 7.68
N ASN A 7 -3.52 5.21 8.99
CA ASN A 7 -3.19 6.50 9.61
C ASN A 7 -1.82 7.04 9.18
N ILE A 8 -0.80 6.17 9.09
CA ILE A 8 0.53 6.55 8.64
C ILE A 8 0.54 6.84 7.13
N ALA A 9 -0.18 6.06 6.32
CA ALA A 9 -0.33 6.37 4.89
C ALA A 9 -0.99 7.74 4.67
N LYS A 10 -2.04 8.07 5.43
CA LYS A 10 -2.69 9.40 5.39
C LYS A 10 -1.71 10.53 5.71
N LYS A 11 -0.81 10.34 6.68
CA LYS A 11 0.21 11.36 7.02
C LYS A 11 1.17 11.56 5.86
N ALA A 12 1.72 10.47 5.33
CA ALA A 12 2.68 10.54 4.22
C ALA A 12 2.08 11.18 2.96
N ILE A 13 0.85 10.78 2.59
CA ILE A 13 0.17 11.29 1.41
C ILE A 13 -0.23 12.77 1.55
N THR A 14 -0.55 13.22 2.78
CA THR A 14 -0.82 14.65 3.06
C THR A 14 0.43 15.50 2.80
N ILE A 15 1.60 15.07 3.29
CA ILE A 15 2.87 15.77 3.07
C ILE A 15 3.20 15.84 1.58
N ALA A 16 3.18 14.70 0.89
CA ALA A 16 3.51 14.63 -0.53
C ALA A 16 2.56 15.47 -1.39
N GLY A 17 1.28 15.41 -1.08
CA GLY A 17 0.25 16.07 -1.84
C GLY A 17 0.18 17.59 -1.68
N ARG A 18 0.31 18.10 -0.44
CA ARG A 18 0.43 19.55 -0.20
C ARG A 18 1.66 20.10 -0.91
N TYR A 19 2.80 19.42 -0.80
CA TYR A 19 4.02 19.79 -1.52
C TYR A 19 3.83 19.78 -3.05
N ALA A 20 3.19 18.73 -3.61
CA ALA A 20 2.95 18.62 -5.05
C ALA A 20 2.01 19.73 -5.59
N ALA A 21 1.12 20.26 -4.75
CA ALA A 21 0.20 21.34 -5.11
C ALA A 21 0.83 22.74 -5.15
N VAL A 22 2.02 22.90 -4.56
CA VAL A 22 2.78 24.17 -4.51
C VAL A 22 4.07 24.11 -5.32
N ARG A 23 4.74 22.96 -5.36
CA ARG A 23 6.00 22.79 -6.09
C ARG A 23 5.74 22.87 -7.59
N ARG A 24 6.49 23.75 -8.25
CA ARG A 24 6.56 23.87 -9.71
C ARG A 24 7.95 23.46 -10.19
N GLN A 25 8.02 22.80 -11.35
CA GLN A 25 9.27 22.43 -12.00
C GLN A 25 8.98 22.04 -13.44
N PHE A 26 9.75 22.60 -14.38
CA PHE A 26 9.54 22.49 -15.82
C PHE A 26 8.20 23.07 -16.27
N SER A 27 8.00 23.16 -17.59
CA SER A 27 6.73 23.59 -18.15
C SER A 27 6.16 22.54 -19.08
N SER A 28 4.87 22.23 -18.91
CA SER A 28 4.08 21.44 -19.86
C SER A 28 3.63 22.25 -21.07
N ASN A 29 3.71 23.59 -21.00
CA ASN A 29 3.34 24.49 -22.08
C ASN A 29 4.38 25.61 -22.22
N PRO A 30 5.07 25.73 -23.37
CA PRO A 30 6.11 26.74 -23.56
C PRO A 30 5.59 28.20 -23.45
N HIS A 31 4.27 28.40 -23.47
CA HIS A 31 3.65 29.72 -23.33
C HIS A 31 3.26 30.10 -21.89
N ASP A 32 3.37 29.18 -20.93
CA ASP A 32 3.02 29.46 -19.54
C ASP A 32 4.13 30.29 -18.86
N VAL A 33 3.73 31.37 -18.20
CA VAL A 33 4.66 32.26 -17.47
C VAL A 33 5.22 31.59 -16.21
N GLN A 34 4.43 30.74 -15.56
CA GLN A 34 4.84 29.95 -14.40
C GLN A 34 5.02 28.49 -14.81
N GLU A 35 6.06 27.85 -14.29
CA GLU A 35 6.27 26.41 -14.40
C GLU A 35 5.06 25.61 -13.90
N THR A 36 4.84 24.42 -14.46
CA THR A 36 3.71 23.55 -14.12
C THR A 36 3.88 23.00 -12.70
N LYS A 37 2.78 22.94 -11.94
CA LYS A 37 2.79 22.31 -10.61
C LYS A 37 2.97 20.80 -10.75
N LEU A 38 3.68 20.17 -9.82
CA LEU A 38 3.94 18.74 -9.91
C LEU A 38 2.65 17.92 -9.97
N ILE A 39 1.64 18.27 -9.17
CA ILE A 39 0.34 17.58 -9.15
C ILE A 39 -0.44 17.65 -10.48
N ASP A 40 -0.05 18.54 -11.42
CA ASP A 40 -0.71 18.67 -12.72
C ASP A 40 -0.15 17.72 -13.78
N TYR A 41 1.03 17.14 -13.56
CA TYR A 41 1.58 16.12 -14.45
C TYR A 41 0.84 14.79 -14.26
N ALA A 42 0.36 14.21 -15.36
CA ALA A 42 -0.35 12.92 -15.36
C ALA A 42 0.48 11.80 -14.69
N ILE A 43 1.79 11.76 -14.92
CA ILE A 43 2.67 10.77 -14.27
C ILE A 43 2.80 10.98 -12.76
N HIS A 44 2.79 12.23 -12.29
CA HIS A 44 2.83 12.52 -10.87
C HIS A 44 1.49 12.17 -10.19
N GLN A 45 0.38 12.38 -10.90
CA GLN A 45 -0.94 11.90 -10.48
C GLN A 45 -0.98 10.37 -10.40
N TYR A 46 -0.48 9.66 -11.40
CA TYR A 46 -0.40 8.20 -11.39
C TYR A 46 0.43 7.66 -10.21
N ARG A 47 1.44 8.42 -9.73
CA ARG A 47 2.21 8.06 -8.53
C ARG A 47 1.48 8.34 -7.21
N LEU A 48 0.69 9.42 -7.11
CA LEU A 48 0.10 9.86 -5.83
C LEU A 48 -1.38 9.50 -5.65
N MET A 49 -2.20 9.63 -6.69
CA MET A 49 -3.66 9.43 -6.57
C MET A 49 -4.02 8.00 -6.15
N PRO A 50 -3.37 6.93 -6.67
CA PRO A 50 -3.61 5.58 -6.17
C PRO A 50 -3.20 5.38 -4.71
N LEU A 51 -2.15 6.06 -4.23
CA LEU A 51 -1.73 5.99 -2.82
C LEU A 51 -2.73 6.68 -1.89
N LEU A 52 -3.36 7.78 -2.34
CA LEU A 52 -4.49 8.37 -1.62
C LEU A 52 -5.65 7.39 -1.53
N ALA A 53 -6.03 6.78 -2.66
CA ALA A 53 -7.09 5.78 -2.71
C ALA A 53 -6.79 4.56 -1.83
N GLN A 54 -5.53 4.11 -1.78
CA GLN A 54 -5.06 3.08 -0.86
C GLN A 54 -5.22 3.49 0.61
N ALA A 55 -4.87 4.73 0.99
CA ALA A 55 -5.02 5.21 2.36
C ALA A 55 -6.49 5.21 2.83
N PHE A 56 -7.43 5.57 1.94
CA PHE A 56 -8.87 5.44 2.20
C PHE A 56 -9.30 3.97 2.31
N ALA A 57 -8.85 3.11 1.39
CA ALA A 57 -9.18 1.69 1.39
C ALA A 57 -8.73 1.00 2.70
N PHE A 58 -7.51 1.29 3.16
CA PHE A 58 -6.98 0.77 4.42
C PHE A 58 -7.73 1.31 5.63
N HIS A 59 -8.13 2.59 5.60
CA HIS A 59 -8.92 3.18 6.67
C HIS A 59 -10.29 2.50 6.82
N PHE A 60 -11.07 2.40 5.74
CA PHE A 60 -12.39 1.78 5.78
C PHE A 60 -12.30 0.28 6.12
N THR A 61 -11.31 -0.41 5.57
CA THR A 61 -11.05 -1.81 5.96
C THR A 61 -10.74 -1.92 7.44
N GLY A 62 -9.86 -1.06 7.97
CA GLY A 62 -9.50 -1.06 9.38
C GLY A 62 -10.68 -0.82 10.31
N VAL A 63 -11.54 0.16 9.98
CA VAL A 63 -12.77 0.45 10.73
C VAL A 63 -13.70 -0.77 10.72
N GLU A 64 -14.03 -1.31 9.55
CA GLU A 64 -14.94 -2.46 9.45
C GLU A 64 -14.39 -3.72 10.13
N THR A 65 -13.08 -3.99 10.02
CA THR A 65 -12.46 -5.14 10.71
C THR A 65 -12.44 -4.98 12.21
N ASN A 66 -12.28 -3.75 12.71
CA ASN A 66 -12.29 -3.49 14.15
C ASN A 66 -13.71 -3.67 14.72
N THR A 67 -14.73 -3.16 14.04
CA THR A 67 -16.13 -3.39 14.42
C THR A 67 -16.49 -4.88 14.38
N LEU A 68 -16.06 -5.62 13.34
CA LEU A 68 -16.29 -7.06 13.28
C LEU A 68 -15.62 -7.80 14.46
N TYR A 69 -14.40 -7.40 14.82
CA TYR A 69 -13.69 -7.98 15.95
C TYR A 69 -14.42 -7.71 17.28
N GLU A 70 -14.85 -6.47 17.52
CA GLU A 70 -15.64 -6.09 18.69
C GLU A 70 -16.93 -6.91 18.78
N ASP A 71 -17.69 -7.00 17.68
CA ASP A 71 -18.93 -7.78 17.62
C ASP A 71 -18.70 -9.29 17.93
N ILE A 72 -17.59 -9.86 17.47
CA ILE A 72 -17.23 -11.27 17.73
C ILE A 72 -16.85 -11.45 19.20
N MET A 73 -16.09 -10.52 19.77
CA MET A 73 -15.67 -10.60 21.18
C MET A 73 -16.87 -10.47 22.12
N ASP A 74 -17.80 -9.54 21.84
CA ASP A 74 -19.04 -9.39 22.61
C ASP A 74 -19.91 -10.66 22.55
N LYS A 75 -20.00 -11.30 21.38
CA LYS A 75 -20.68 -12.59 21.23
C LYS A 75 -19.96 -13.70 22.00
N LEU A 76 -18.64 -13.75 21.95
CA LEU A 76 -17.86 -14.76 22.66
C LEU A 76 -18.03 -14.66 24.18
N GLU A 77 -18.08 -13.44 24.72
CA GLU A 77 -18.30 -13.20 26.15
C GLU A 77 -19.73 -13.53 26.60
N SER A 78 -20.72 -13.32 25.73
CA SER A 78 -22.14 -13.55 26.03
C SER A 78 -22.64 -14.97 25.75
N THR A 79 -21.90 -15.76 24.96
CA THR A 79 -22.29 -17.13 24.59
C THR A 79 -21.71 -18.15 25.58
N GLN A 80 -22.54 -19.07 26.08
CA GLN A 80 -22.06 -20.14 26.96
C GLN A 80 -21.33 -21.24 26.18
N PRO A 81 -20.36 -21.97 26.77
CA PRO A 81 -19.60 -23.02 26.07
C PRO A 81 -20.45 -24.11 25.42
N ASP A 82 -21.62 -24.40 25.99
CA ASP A 82 -22.52 -25.47 25.54
C ASP A 82 -23.61 -24.96 24.58
N ASP A 83 -23.63 -23.66 24.25
CA ASP A 83 -24.60 -23.06 23.35
C ASP A 83 -24.34 -23.51 21.89
N PRO A 84 -25.36 -23.95 21.14
CA PRO A 84 -25.23 -24.22 19.71
C PRO A 84 -24.60 -23.07 18.90
N GLY A 85 -24.81 -21.81 19.30
CA GLY A 85 -24.23 -20.63 18.68
C GLY A 85 -22.71 -20.49 18.88
N MET A 86 -22.10 -21.22 19.82
CA MET A 86 -20.65 -21.17 20.08
C MET A 86 -19.84 -21.60 18.86
N ASN A 87 -20.31 -22.60 18.10
CA ASN A 87 -19.61 -23.05 16.89
C ASN A 87 -19.54 -21.94 15.82
N GLU A 88 -20.62 -21.20 15.64
CA GLU A 88 -20.67 -20.07 14.68
C GLU A 88 -19.69 -18.96 15.10
N VAL A 89 -19.62 -18.65 16.39
CA VAL A 89 -18.68 -17.66 16.95
C VAL A 89 -17.22 -18.12 16.73
N LEU A 90 -16.92 -19.39 16.99
CA LEU A 90 -15.59 -19.95 16.78
C LEU A 90 -15.18 -19.96 15.31
N ASP A 91 -16.09 -20.24 14.38
CA ASP A 91 -15.79 -20.23 12.96
C ASP A 91 -15.58 -18.79 12.43
N ALA A 92 -16.39 -17.83 12.89
CA ALA A 92 -16.17 -16.41 12.60
C ALA A 92 -14.83 -15.90 13.17
N LEU A 93 -14.43 -16.38 14.35
CA LEU A 93 -13.14 -16.04 14.94
C LEU A 93 -11.97 -16.61 14.14
N LYS A 94 -12.05 -17.87 13.68
CA LYS A 94 -11.02 -18.49 12.83
C LYS A 94 -10.86 -17.73 11.51
N GLU A 95 -11.97 -17.39 10.85
CA GLU A 95 -11.95 -16.57 9.64
C GLU A 95 -11.29 -15.22 9.90
N THR A 96 -11.77 -14.50 10.92
CA THR A 96 -11.27 -13.16 11.26
C THR A 96 -9.78 -13.18 11.54
N HIS A 97 -9.28 -14.20 12.25
CA HIS A 97 -7.85 -14.39 12.50
C HIS A 97 -7.06 -14.59 11.19
N ALA A 98 -7.51 -15.52 10.33
CA ALA A 98 -6.83 -15.84 9.08
C ALA A 98 -6.82 -14.68 8.07
N THR A 99 -7.93 -13.95 7.96
CA THR A 99 -8.02 -12.75 7.13
C THR A 99 -7.19 -11.61 7.71
N SER A 100 -7.21 -11.41 9.03
CA SER A 100 -6.40 -10.37 9.69
C SER A 100 -4.90 -10.57 9.49
N ALA A 101 -4.42 -11.82 9.47
CA ALA A 101 -3.02 -12.14 9.16
C ALA A 101 -2.61 -11.66 7.76
N GLY A 102 -3.45 -11.90 6.75
CA GLY A 102 -3.24 -11.42 5.38
C GLY A 102 -3.32 -9.88 5.30
N LEU A 103 -4.36 -9.29 5.88
CA LEU A 103 -4.54 -7.84 5.89
C LEU A 103 -3.38 -7.11 6.58
N LYS A 104 -2.88 -7.62 7.71
CA LYS A 104 -1.70 -7.08 8.39
C LYS A 104 -0.51 -7.07 7.43
N ALA A 105 -0.22 -8.18 6.77
CA ALA A 105 0.92 -8.28 5.87
C ALA A 105 0.83 -7.29 4.69
N PHE A 106 -0.28 -7.30 3.94
CA PHE A 106 -0.40 -6.49 2.73
C PHE A 106 -0.66 -5.01 3.00
N CYS A 107 -1.32 -4.65 4.11
CA CYS A 107 -1.48 -3.25 4.50
C CYS A 107 -0.17 -2.66 5.00
N THR A 108 0.65 -3.41 5.74
CA THR A 108 1.95 -2.89 6.23
C THR A 108 2.97 -2.76 5.10
N TRP A 109 3.12 -3.77 4.23
CA TRP A 109 3.94 -3.62 3.02
C TRP A 109 3.45 -2.48 2.12
N GLY A 110 2.12 -2.37 1.93
CA GLY A 110 1.51 -1.29 1.15
C GLY A 110 1.82 0.10 1.72
N THR A 111 1.73 0.28 3.04
CA THR A 111 2.04 1.55 3.69
C THR A 111 3.53 1.86 3.67
N LEU A 112 4.40 0.88 3.87
CA LEU A 112 5.86 1.07 3.79
C LEU A 112 6.27 1.57 2.40
N ASN A 113 5.73 0.95 1.36
CA ASN A 113 5.92 1.38 -0.03
C ASN A 113 5.34 2.79 -0.29
N ALA A 114 4.16 3.10 0.28
CA ALA A 114 3.54 4.41 0.13
C ALA A 114 4.39 5.53 0.75
N ILE A 115 4.99 5.31 1.93
CA ILE A 115 5.89 6.28 2.58
C ILE A 115 7.07 6.60 1.67
N GLU A 116 7.73 5.57 1.13
CA GLU A 116 8.89 5.75 0.26
C GLU A 116 8.52 6.39 -1.08
N ALA A 117 7.40 5.97 -1.69
CA ALA A 117 6.90 6.58 -2.91
C ALA A 117 6.57 8.06 -2.71
N CYS A 118 5.93 8.42 -1.58
CA CYS A 118 5.70 9.79 -1.17
C CYS A 118 7.03 10.53 -1.01
N ARG A 119 8.01 9.99 -0.29
CA ARG A 119 9.33 10.62 -0.10
C ARG A 119 9.98 10.98 -1.44
N GLN A 120 9.92 10.09 -2.42
CA GLN A 120 10.48 10.31 -3.75
C GLN A 120 9.72 11.37 -4.57
N THR A 121 8.43 11.64 -4.30
CA THR A 121 7.69 12.70 -5.02
C THR A 121 8.12 14.11 -4.59
N LEU A 122 8.73 14.26 -3.41
CA LEU A 122 9.28 15.54 -2.95
C LEU A 122 10.65 15.89 -3.57
N GLY A 123 11.24 14.99 -4.36
CA GLY A 123 12.58 15.16 -4.94
C GLY A 123 13.66 15.27 -3.85
N GLY A 124 14.66 16.13 -4.08
CA GLY A 124 15.77 16.30 -3.13
C GLY A 124 15.33 16.76 -1.74
N HIS A 125 14.27 17.56 -1.63
CA HIS A 125 13.75 17.99 -0.33
C HIS A 125 13.22 16.82 0.50
N GLY A 126 12.70 15.77 -0.14
CA GLY A 126 12.26 14.54 0.54
C GLY A 126 13.39 13.77 1.23
N TYR A 127 14.65 14.09 0.96
CA TYR A 127 15.80 13.50 1.66
C TYR A 127 16.09 14.17 3.01
N SER A 128 15.58 15.39 3.22
CA SER A 128 15.78 16.10 4.48
C SER A 128 15.04 15.40 5.62
N ALA A 129 15.75 15.14 6.72
CA ALA A 129 15.17 14.55 7.92
C ALA A 129 14.00 15.37 8.48
N TYR A 130 14.00 16.71 8.27
CA TYR A 130 12.92 17.59 8.72
C TYR A 130 11.60 17.34 8.00
N THR A 131 11.58 16.65 6.86
CA THR A 131 10.33 16.25 6.20
C THR A 131 9.59 15.15 6.96
N GLY A 132 10.29 14.42 7.84
CA GLY A 132 9.76 13.34 8.65
C GLY A 132 9.53 12.01 7.90
N LEU A 133 9.58 11.97 6.56
CA LEU A 133 9.23 10.77 5.79
C LEU A 133 10.28 9.65 5.92
N ALA A 134 11.57 9.97 5.92
CA ALA A 134 12.64 8.98 6.11
C ALA A 134 12.58 8.34 7.52
N THR A 135 12.39 9.15 8.56
CA THR A 135 12.19 8.66 9.92
C THR A 135 10.92 7.82 10.03
N THR A 136 9.81 8.30 9.45
CA THR A 136 8.54 7.54 9.42
C THR A 136 8.72 6.19 8.72
N TYR A 137 9.50 6.11 7.64
CA TYR A 137 9.81 4.85 6.97
C TYR A 137 10.55 3.89 7.91
N ASN A 138 11.63 4.36 8.54
CA ASN A 138 12.45 3.55 9.44
C ASN A 138 11.63 3.04 10.64
N ASP A 139 10.82 3.90 11.24
CA ASP A 139 9.99 3.55 12.40
C ASP A 139 8.83 2.62 12.01
N PHE A 140 8.25 2.82 10.82
CA PHE A 140 7.14 2.00 10.35
C PHE A 140 7.59 0.61 9.88
N ALA A 141 8.82 0.46 9.37
CA ALA A 141 9.33 -0.79 8.80
C ALA A 141 9.17 -2.01 9.74
N VAL A 142 9.28 -1.81 11.06
CA VAL A 142 9.09 -2.88 12.06
C VAL A 142 7.70 -3.52 11.98
N HIS A 143 6.68 -2.82 11.49
CA HIS A 143 5.32 -3.34 11.33
C HIS A 143 5.25 -4.51 10.34
N CYS A 144 6.24 -4.63 9.45
CA CYS A 144 6.35 -5.75 8.53
C CYS A 144 6.96 -7.01 9.16
N THR A 145 7.48 -6.91 10.39
CA THR A 145 8.28 -7.97 11.04
C THR A 145 7.72 -8.38 12.40
N TRP A 146 7.40 -7.43 13.28
CA TRP A 146 6.83 -7.74 14.59
C TRP A 146 5.37 -8.18 14.48
N GLU A 147 4.82 -8.74 15.56
CA GLU A 147 3.46 -9.31 15.58
C GLU A 147 3.24 -10.34 14.46
N GLY A 148 4.30 -11.09 14.15
CA GLY A 148 4.39 -12.08 13.07
C GLY A 148 5.04 -11.51 11.81
N ASP A 149 6.09 -12.17 11.32
CA ASP A 149 6.69 -11.85 10.02
C ASP A 149 5.61 -11.89 8.91
N ASN A 150 5.58 -10.87 8.06
CA ASN A 150 4.54 -10.76 7.04
C ASN A 150 4.49 -11.97 6.10
N THR A 151 5.64 -12.54 5.73
CA THR A 151 5.69 -13.72 4.86
C THR A 151 5.10 -14.91 5.59
N ILE A 152 5.52 -15.18 6.83
CA ILE A 152 5.01 -16.29 7.63
C ILE A 152 3.50 -16.16 7.91
N LEU A 153 3.01 -14.95 8.20
CA LEU A 153 1.57 -14.71 8.37
C LEU A 153 0.77 -14.99 7.11
N THR A 154 1.31 -14.65 5.93
CA THR A 154 0.62 -14.97 4.66
C THR A 154 0.50 -16.48 4.45
N LEU A 155 1.44 -17.28 4.97
CA LEU A 155 1.37 -18.74 4.91
C LEU A 155 0.24 -19.29 5.80
N GLN A 156 -0.03 -18.68 6.95
CA GLN A 156 -1.18 -19.05 7.80
C GLN A 156 -2.51 -18.73 7.12
N SER A 157 -2.62 -17.53 6.55
CA SER A 157 -3.80 -17.13 5.76
C SER A 157 -4.01 -18.05 4.56
N GLY A 158 -2.94 -18.36 3.80
CA GLY A 158 -3.01 -19.29 2.67
C GLY A 158 -3.37 -20.73 3.07
N ARG A 159 -2.94 -21.20 4.24
CA ARG A 159 -3.34 -22.51 4.79
C ARG A 159 -4.84 -22.57 5.05
N TYR A 160 -5.38 -21.53 5.68
CA TYR A 160 -6.82 -21.38 5.89
C TYR A 160 -7.58 -21.42 4.56
N LEU A 161 -7.15 -20.65 3.55
CA LEU A 161 -7.79 -20.62 2.23
C LEU A 161 -7.77 -21.99 1.53
N VAL A 162 -6.66 -22.74 1.61
CA VAL A 162 -6.58 -24.11 1.07
C VAL A 162 -7.58 -25.02 1.78
N ASN A 163 -7.75 -24.90 3.10
CA ASN A 163 -8.74 -25.68 3.83
C ASN A 163 -10.17 -25.32 3.43
N CYS A 164 -10.50 -24.02 3.33
CA CYS A 164 -11.81 -23.56 2.84
C CYS A 164 -12.12 -24.10 1.46
N TYR A 165 -11.13 -24.16 0.55
CA TYR A 165 -11.31 -24.75 -0.77
C TYR A 165 -11.60 -26.25 -0.70
N ARG A 166 -10.86 -27.01 0.11
CA ARG A 166 -11.11 -28.46 0.30
C ARG A 166 -12.48 -28.72 0.91
N GLU A 167 -12.90 -27.89 1.86
CA GLU A 167 -14.22 -27.97 2.48
C GLU A 167 -15.35 -27.61 1.51
N ALA A 168 -15.16 -26.59 0.69
CA ALA A 168 -16.10 -26.22 -0.37
C ALA A 168 -16.26 -27.35 -1.41
N LEU A 169 -15.17 -28.02 -1.81
CA LEU A 169 -15.24 -29.22 -2.66
C LEU A 169 -16.00 -30.38 -2.02
N ALA A 170 -15.99 -30.46 -0.69
CA ALA A 170 -16.78 -31.43 0.07
C ALA A 170 -18.25 -30.98 0.31
N GLY A 171 -18.68 -29.86 -0.29
CA GLY A 171 -20.04 -29.34 -0.17
C GLY A 171 -20.32 -28.60 1.14
N LYS A 172 -19.30 -28.24 1.92
CA LYS A 172 -19.49 -27.42 3.13
C LYS A 172 -19.59 -25.94 2.76
N ALA A 173 -20.62 -25.28 3.29
CA ALA A 173 -20.76 -23.84 3.17
C ALA A 173 -19.58 -23.10 3.82
N GLN A 174 -19.08 -22.09 3.12
CA GLN A 174 -17.98 -21.23 3.52
C GLN A 174 -18.51 -19.89 4.06
N PRO A 175 -17.83 -19.28 5.04
CA PRO A 175 -18.29 -18.07 5.70
C PRO A 175 -18.12 -16.81 4.83
N GLU A 176 -18.63 -15.65 5.28
CA GLU A 176 -18.84 -14.43 4.47
C GLU A 176 -17.58 -13.98 3.70
N GLY A 177 -16.42 -13.90 4.35
CA GLY A 177 -15.19 -13.39 3.73
C GLY A 177 -14.62 -14.28 2.64
N VAL A 178 -14.99 -15.57 2.62
CA VAL A 178 -14.62 -16.53 1.57
C VAL A 178 -15.85 -17.09 0.84
N ALA A 179 -17.00 -16.42 0.94
CA ALA A 179 -18.28 -16.93 0.41
C ALA A 179 -18.27 -17.14 -1.11
N TYR A 180 -17.35 -16.50 -1.84
CA TYR A 180 -17.15 -16.75 -3.27
C TYR A 180 -16.76 -18.21 -3.56
N LEU A 181 -16.16 -18.94 -2.60
CA LEU A 181 -15.86 -20.36 -2.74
C LEU A 181 -17.11 -21.25 -2.71
N ASN A 182 -18.28 -20.74 -2.30
CA ASN A 182 -19.54 -21.52 -2.34
C ASN A 182 -20.05 -21.78 -3.77
N HIS A 183 -19.45 -21.15 -4.77
CA HIS A 183 -19.90 -21.20 -6.16
C HIS A 183 -18.81 -21.70 -7.13
N LEU A 184 -17.85 -22.50 -6.63
CA LEU A 184 -16.65 -22.95 -7.38
C LEU A 184 -16.97 -23.50 -8.78
N ASP A 185 -18.00 -24.36 -8.89
CA ASP A 185 -18.37 -25.01 -10.16
C ASP A 185 -18.67 -24.02 -11.28
N THR A 186 -19.30 -22.89 -10.93
CA THR A 186 -19.63 -21.82 -11.88
C THR A 186 -18.55 -20.75 -11.99
N LEU A 187 -17.79 -20.53 -10.91
CA LEU A 187 -16.91 -19.37 -10.77
C LEU A 187 -15.56 -19.57 -11.48
N LEU A 188 -15.00 -20.78 -11.46
CA LEU A 188 -13.61 -21.03 -11.90
C LEU A 188 -13.37 -20.73 -13.39
N ASN A 189 -14.38 -20.91 -14.24
CA ASN A 189 -14.28 -20.68 -15.69
C ASN A 189 -14.99 -19.40 -16.14
N GLN A 190 -15.38 -18.55 -15.19
CA GLN A 190 -16.12 -17.34 -15.50
C GLN A 190 -15.21 -16.26 -16.09
N GLY A 191 -15.54 -15.78 -17.29
CA GLY A 191 -14.99 -14.54 -17.83
C GLY A 191 -15.75 -13.31 -17.32
N CYS A 192 -15.22 -12.12 -17.59
CA CYS A 192 -15.91 -10.88 -17.27
C CYS A 192 -17.30 -10.83 -17.95
N SER A 193 -18.34 -10.63 -17.14
CA SER A 193 -19.75 -10.59 -17.55
C SER A 193 -20.20 -9.23 -18.10
N ALA A 194 -19.31 -8.23 -18.10
CA ALA A 194 -19.55 -6.89 -18.60
C ALA A 194 -19.95 -6.91 -20.09
N LYS A 195 -21.06 -6.26 -20.43
CA LYS A 195 -21.54 -6.20 -21.83
C LYS A 195 -20.80 -5.15 -22.62
N THR A 196 -20.44 -4.05 -21.96
CA THR A 196 -19.56 -3.00 -22.47
C THR A 196 -18.36 -2.82 -21.56
N ASN A 197 -17.32 -2.14 -22.02
CA ASN A 197 -16.16 -1.85 -21.17
C ASN A 197 -16.55 -0.95 -19.99
N GLU A 198 -17.51 -0.06 -20.18
CA GLU A 198 -18.02 0.85 -19.15
C GLU A 198 -18.67 0.09 -17.98
N ASP A 199 -19.27 -1.09 -18.22
CA ASP A 199 -19.83 -1.94 -17.16
C ASP A 199 -18.76 -2.49 -16.19
N ILE A 200 -17.47 -2.43 -16.56
CA ILE A 200 -16.34 -2.75 -15.67
C ILE A 200 -16.22 -1.71 -14.55
N LEU A 201 -16.69 -0.47 -14.77
CA LEU A 201 -16.65 0.64 -13.80
C LEU A 201 -17.76 0.54 -12.75
N ASN A 202 -18.02 -0.68 -12.27
CA ASN A 202 -19.03 -1.01 -11.28
C ASN A 202 -18.41 -1.83 -10.15
N PHE A 203 -18.79 -1.53 -8.90
CA PHE A 203 -18.25 -2.21 -7.72
C PHE A 203 -18.48 -3.72 -7.75
N ASP A 204 -19.65 -4.17 -8.18
CA ASP A 204 -20.00 -5.59 -8.19
C ASP A 204 -19.22 -6.33 -9.27
N THR A 205 -19.02 -5.71 -10.45
CA THR A 205 -18.18 -6.28 -11.53
C THR A 205 -16.71 -6.40 -11.09
N ILE A 206 -16.17 -5.40 -10.38
CA ILE A 206 -14.80 -5.44 -9.85
C ILE A 206 -14.69 -6.47 -8.71
N GLN A 207 -15.67 -6.54 -7.81
CA GLN A 207 -15.70 -7.52 -6.73
C GLN A 207 -15.77 -8.95 -7.27
N GLN A 208 -16.59 -9.17 -8.31
CA GLN A 208 -16.67 -10.44 -9.01
C GLN A 208 -15.32 -10.82 -9.63
N ALA A 209 -14.61 -9.86 -10.23
CA ALA A 209 -13.28 -10.08 -10.80
C ALA A 209 -12.30 -10.61 -9.73
N TRP A 210 -12.27 -9.96 -8.57
CA TRP A 210 -11.46 -10.42 -7.44
C TRP A 210 -11.87 -11.79 -6.95
N GLY A 211 -13.17 -12.07 -6.83
CA GLY A 211 -13.69 -13.38 -6.40
C GLY A 211 -13.26 -14.51 -7.34
N VAL A 212 -13.41 -14.32 -8.65
CA VAL A 212 -13.02 -15.33 -9.66
C VAL A 212 -11.51 -15.59 -9.63
N VAL A 213 -10.71 -14.53 -9.62
CA VAL A 213 -9.24 -14.68 -9.61
C VAL A 213 -8.76 -15.26 -8.28
N ALA A 214 -9.34 -14.84 -7.15
CA ALA A 214 -9.05 -15.42 -5.83
C ALA A 214 -9.36 -16.92 -5.79
N ALA A 215 -10.54 -17.34 -6.25
CA ALA A 215 -10.91 -18.75 -6.31
C ALA A 215 -9.92 -19.57 -7.16
N ASN A 216 -9.49 -19.03 -8.29
CA ASN A 216 -8.54 -19.69 -9.18
C ASN A 216 -7.12 -19.84 -8.59
N VAL A 217 -6.60 -18.81 -7.91
CA VAL A 217 -5.28 -18.92 -7.25
C VAL A 217 -5.33 -19.83 -6.02
N ILE A 218 -6.46 -19.83 -5.29
CA ILE A 218 -6.68 -20.75 -4.16
C ILE A 218 -6.78 -22.18 -4.67
N LYS A 219 -7.52 -22.42 -5.76
CA LYS A 219 -7.56 -23.72 -6.43
C LYS A 219 -6.17 -24.21 -6.80
N LYS A 220 -5.32 -23.36 -7.38
CA LYS A 220 -3.93 -23.75 -7.71
C LYS A 220 -3.17 -24.20 -6.46
N ALA A 221 -3.25 -23.46 -5.36
CA ALA A 221 -2.61 -23.83 -4.10
C ALA A 221 -3.18 -25.13 -3.50
N GLY A 222 -4.49 -25.35 -3.62
CA GLY A 222 -5.17 -26.57 -3.21
C GLY A 222 -4.78 -27.78 -4.05
N ASP A 223 -4.72 -27.62 -5.37
CA ASP A 223 -4.29 -28.69 -6.29
C ASP A 223 -2.83 -29.09 -6.05
N ASP A 224 -1.95 -28.12 -5.81
CA ASP A 224 -0.54 -28.37 -5.47
C ASP A 224 -0.43 -29.14 -4.14
N PHE A 225 -1.20 -28.72 -3.13
CA PHE A 225 -1.27 -29.41 -1.85
C PHE A 225 -1.74 -30.87 -2.01
N GLU A 226 -2.83 -31.11 -2.76
CA GLU A 226 -3.34 -32.46 -3.01
C GLU A 226 -2.37 -33.30 -3.86
N ALA A 227 -1.61 -32.69 -4.78
CA ALA A 227 -0.57 -33.36 -5.54
C ALA A 227 0.59 -33.83 -4.64
N SER A 228 1.03 -33.00 -3.69
CA SER A 228 2.06 -33.37 -2.71
C SER A 228 1.59 -34.49 -1.79
N LEU A 229 0.33 -34.46 -1.34
CA LEU A 229 -0.24 -35.58 -0.56
C LEU A 229 -0.25 -36.90 -1.35
N LYS A 230 -0.61 -36.86 -2.64
CA LYS A 230 -0.57 -38.05 -3.51
C LYS A 230 0.84 -38.60 -3.73
N GLN A 231 1.87 -37.77 -3.59
CA GLN A 231 3.27 -38.19 -3.61
C GLN A 231 3.74 -38.79 -2.28
N GLY A 232 2.88 -38.86 -1.27
CA GLY A 232 3.18 -39.47 0.03
C GLY A 232 3.79 -38.51 1.05
N LEU A 233 3.79 -37.21 0.78
CA LEU A 233 4.24 -36.20 1.75
C LEU A 233 3.24 -36.07 2.89
N SER A 234 3.71 -35.72 4.09
CA SER A 234 2.83 -35.35 5.20
C SER A 234 2.07 -34.05 4.89
N PRO A 235 0.94 -33.77 5.56
CA PRO A 235 0.25 -32.50 5.42
C PRO A 235 1.14 -31.28 5.64
N GLU A 236 2.04 -31.31 6.61
CA GLU A 236 2.99 -30.24 6.91
C GLU A 236 3.96 -30.01 5.74
N ALA A 237 4.53 -31.09 5.21
CA ALA A 237 5.42 -31.02 4.05
C ALA A 237 4.68 -30.56 2.79
N ALA A 238 3.44 -31.01 2.59
CA ALA A 238 2.61 -30.57 1.47
C ALA A 238 2.28 -29.06 1.53
N TYR A 239 2.03 -28.52 2.72
CA TYR A 239 1.88 -27.07 2.88
C TYR A 239 3.18 -26.34 2.56
N GLU A 240 4.32 -26.85 3.03
CA GLU A 240 5.63 -26.25 2.75
C GLU A 240 5.92 -26.20 1.24
N GLU A 241 5.70 -27.30 0.52
CA GLU A 241 5.86 -27.37 -0.94
C GLU A 241 4.98 -26.35 -1.69
N CYS A 242 3.75 -26.11 -1.23
CA CYS A 242 2.84 -25.15 -1.87
C CYS A 242 2.93 -23.72 -1.29
N SER A 243 3.98 -23.38 -0.54
CA SER A 243 4.13 -22.08 0.15
C SER A 243 4.00 -20.86 -0.77
N GLN A 244 4.62 -20.90 -1.96
CA GLN A 244 4.52 -19.80 -2.93
C GLN A 244 3.08 -19.60 -3.43
N ALA A 245 2.37 -20.70 -3.73
CA ALA A 245 0.99 -20.66 -4.18
C ALA A 245 0.06 -20.17 -3.05
N ARG A 246 0.32 -20.57 -1.80
CA ARG A 246 -0.40 -20.08 -0.61
C ARG A 246 -0.21 -18.58 -0.37
N LEU A 247 1.01 -18.06 -0.51
CA LEU A 247 1.27 -16.63 -0.42
C LEU A 247 0.50 -15.86 -1.50
N THR A 248 0.49 -16.39 -2.73
CA THR A 248 -0.27 -15.79 -3.84
C THR A 248 -1.77 -15.79 -3.56
N ALA A 249 -2.32 -16.89 -3.03
CA ALA A 249 -3.70 -16.98 -2.62
C ALA A 249 -4.05 -15.94 -1.55
N ALA A 250 -3.23 -15.82 -0.50
CA ALA A 250 -3.40 -14.82 0.55
C ALA A 250 -3.36 -13.39 -0.01
N LYS A 251 -2.46 -13.11 -0.96
CA LYS A 251 -2.33 -11.81 -1.63
C LYS A 251 -3.61 -11.41 -2.34
N ILE A 252 -4.09 -12.25 -3.26
CA ILE A 252 -5.26 -11.92 -4.09
C ILE A 252 -6.52 -11.86 -3.24
N HIS A 253 -6.69 -12.78 -2.28
CA HIS A 253 -7.79 -12.73 -1.33
C HIS A 253 -7.80 -11.42 -0.54
N SER A 254 -6.64 -10.99 -0.01
CA SER A 254 -6.54 -9.76 0.78
C SER A 254 -6.87 -8.51 -0.03
N PHE A 255 -6.40 -8.39 -1.28
CA PHE A 255 -6.77 -7.26 -2.14
C PHE A 255 -8.26 -7.22 -2.46
N GLY A 256 -8.86 -8.37 -2.77
CA GLY A 256 -10.31 -8.48 -2.98
C GLY A 256 -11.11 -8.14 -1.73
N TYR A 257 -10.63 -8.53 -0.56
CA TYR A 257 -11.25 -8.20 0.73
C TYR A 257 -11.20 -6.69 1.00
N ILE A 258 -10.04 -6.05 0.85
CA ILE A 258 -9.87 -4.60 1.05
C ILE A 258 -10.78 -3.82 0.10
N PHE A 259 -10.84 -4.19 -1.18
CA PHE A 259 -11.73 -3.55 -2.14
C PHE A 259 -13.21 -3.73 -1.74
N GLY A 260 -13.62 -4.93 -1.35
CA GLY A 260 -14.99 -5.22 -0.93
C GLY A 260 -15.44 -4.39 0.28
N LYS A 261 -14.58 -4.29 1.30
CA LYS A 261 -14.84 -3.46 2.49
C LYS A 261 -14.93 -1.98 2.14
N PHE A 262 -14.02 -1.48 1.29
CA PHE A 262 -14.10 -0.10 0.84
C PHE A 262 -15.39 0.15 0.04
N ALA A 263 -15.73 -0.71 -0.92
CA ALA A 263 -16.94 -0.57 -1.73
C ALA A 263 -18.21 -0.60 -0.86
N ARG A 264 -18.27 -1.47 0.16
CA ARG A 264 -19.37 -1.53 1.14
C ARG A 264 -19.49 -0.22 1.92
N ALA A 265 -18.38 0.30 2.45
CA ALA A 265 -18.36 1.57 3.16
C ALA A 265 -18.85 2.73 2.27
N VAL A 266 -18.46 2.76 0.99
CA VAL A 266 -18.94 3.78 0.03
C VAL A 266 -20.44 3.63 -0.25
N LYS A 267 -20.97 2.41 -0.41
CA LYS A 267 -22.40 2.18 -0.60
C LYS A 267 -23.23 2.71 0.58
N ASN A 268 -22.68 2.63 1.80
CA ASN A 268 -23.33 3.09 3.04
C ASN A 268 -23.04 4.56 3.39
N ALA A 269 -22.25 5.27 2.60
CA ALA A 269 -21.88 6.65 2.87
C ALA A 269 -23.04 7.64 2.62
N PRO A 270 -23.04 8.83 3.26
CA PRO A 270 -24.00 9.89 2.98
C PRO A 270 -24.04 10.27 1.49
N GLU A 271 -25.24 10.61 0.98
CA GLU A 271 -25.48 10.89 -0.45
C GLU A 271 -24.52 11.92 -1.05
N GLY A 272 -24.25 13.00 -0.32
CA GLY A 272 -23.33 14.04 -0.79
C GLY A 272 -21.88 13.58 -0.93
N LEU A 273 -21.45 12.55 -0.21
CA LEU A 273 -20.07 12.04 -0.22
C LEU A 273 -19.88 10.86 -1.17
N ARG A 274 -20.96 10.14 -1.51
CA ARG A 274 -20.90 8.96 -2.40
C ARG A 274 -20.21 9.25 -3.74
N PRO A 275 -20.50 10.35 -4.48
CA PRO A 275 -19.86 10.59 -5.76
C PRO A 275 -18.33 10.70 -5.70
N ILE A 276 -17.81 11.38 -4.69
CA ILE A 276 -16.36 11.55 -4.53
C ILE A 276 -15.71 10.24 -4.05
N LEU A 277 -16.29 9.58 -3.06
CA LEU A 277 -15.78 8.33 -2.54
C LEU A 277 -15.83 7.21 -3.59
N THR A 278 -16.82 7.21 -4.48
CA THR A 278 -16.89 6.28 -5.61
C THR A 278 -15.70 6.45 -6.55
N LYS A 279 -15.30 7.68 -6.89
CA LYS A 279 -14.11 7.91 -7.73
C LYS A 279 -12.85 7.35 -7.07
N VAL A 280 -12.69 7.59 -5.76
CA VAL A 280 -11.54 7.11 -4.98
C VAL A 280 -11.53 5.58 -4.88
N CYS A 281 -12.69 4.96 -4.64
CA CYS A 281 -12.84 3.50 -4.57
C CYS A 281 -12.60 2.81 -5.92
N LEU A 282 -13.14 3.36 -7.02
CA LEU A 282 -12.87 2.85 -8.36
C LEU A 282 -11.39 2.99 -8.72
N LEU A 283 -10.74 4.10 -8.36
CA LEU A 283 -9.30 4.26 -8.57
C LEU A 283 -8.51 3.16 -7.85
N TYR A 284 -8.81 2.89 -6.58
CA TYR A 284 -8.16 1.81 -5.82
C TYR A 284 -8.35 0.45 -6.50
N GLY A 285 -9.59 0.11 -6.86
CA GLY A 285 -9.93 -1.19 -7.47
C GLY A 285 -9.24 -1.39 -8.82
N LEU A 286 -9.35 -0.42 -9.72
CA LEU A 286 -8.78 -0.49 -11.07
C LEU A 286 -7.25 -0.49 -11.05
N TYR A 287 -6.63 0.35 -10.22
CA TYR A 287 -5.18 0.37 -10.06
C TYR A 287 -4.68 -0.96 -9.48
N SER A 288 -5.37 -1.51 -8.48
CA SER A 288 -4.99 -2.81 -7.89
C SER A 288 -5.12 -3.96 -8.89
N ILE A 289 -6.13 -3.93 -9.77
CA ILE A 289 -6.25 -4.87 -10.90
C ILE A 289 -5.08 -4.69 -11.88
N GLU A 290 -4.75 -3.45 -12.25
CA GLU A 290 -3.63 -3.14 -13.16
C GLU A 290 -2.30 -3.68 -12.61
N GLN A 291 -2.00 -3.46 -11.33
CA GLN A 291 -0.76 -3.96 -10.69
C GLN A 291 -0.71 -5.49 -10.57
N ASN A 292 -1.85 -6.17 -10.68
CA ASN A 292 -1.96 -7.62 -10.59
C ASN A 292 -2.46 -8.24 -11.91
N SER A 293 -2.30 -7.53 -13.04
CA SER A 293 -2.92 -7.90 -14.33
C SER A 293 -2.58 -9.30 -14.81
N GLY A 294 -1.40 -9.81 -14.43
CA GLY A 294 -0.94 -11.16 -14.76
C GLY A 294 -1.97 -12.23 -14.38
N PHE A 295 -2.55 -12.15 -13.18
CA PHE A 295 -3.54 -13.14 -12.74
C PHE A 295 -4.86 -13.02 -13.48
N PHE A 296 -5.35 -11.79 -13.69
CA PHE A 296 -6.60 -11.55 -14.43
C PHE A 296 -6.53 -12.04 -15.88
N LEU A 297 -5.36 -11.93 -16.52
CA LEU A 297 -5.10 -12.46 -17.86
C LEU A 297 -4.86 -13.97 -17.85
N GLN A 298 -4.08 -14.49 -16.90
CA GLN A 298 -3.77 -15.91 -16.78
C GLN A 298 -5.03 -16.77 -16.64
N TYR A 299 -5.98 -16.33 -15.82
CA TYR A 299 -7.27 -17.01 -15.63
C TYR A 299 -8.35 -16.52 -16.60
N ARG A 300 -7.97 -15.75 -17.63
CA ARG A 300 -8.84 -15.29 -18.73
C ARG A 300 -10.10 -14.56 -18.25
N TYR A 301 -10.06 -13.94 -17.07
CA TYR A 301 -11.20 -13.15 -16.59
C TYR A 301 -11.36 -11.88 -17.43
N PHE A 302 -10.27 -11.12 -17.58
CA PHE A 302 -10.22 -9.98 -18.49
C PHE A 302 -9.47 -10.34 -19.77
N THR A 303 -9.96 -9.80 -20.88
CA THR A 303 -9.24 -9.81 -22.16
C THR A 303 -8.15 -8.72 -22.18
N PRO A 304 -7.16 -8.81 -23.10
CA PRO A 304 -6.18 -7.73 -23.28
C PRO A 304 -6.82 -6.36 -23.53
N SER A 305 -7.88 -6.30 -24.35
CA SER A 305 -8.59 -5.05 -24.64
C SER A 305 -9.29 -4.45 -23.41
N GLN A 306 -9.89 -5.30 -22.55
CA GLN A 306 -10.47 -4.84 -21.29
C GLN A 306 -9.38 -4.34 -20.33
N MET A 307 -8.20 -4.97 -20.31
CA MET A 307 -7.07 -4.49 -19.51
C MET A 307 -6.54 -3.14 -20.02
N ASP A 308 -6.51 -2.90 -21.33
CA ASP A 308 -6.15 -1.59 -21.89
C ASP A 308 -7.18 -0.51 -21.52
N PHE A 309 -8.47 -0.87 -21.53
CA PHE A 309 -9.51 0.01 -21.00
C PHE A 309 -9.29 0.34 -19.52
N ILE A 310 -9.01 -0.66 -18.67
CA ILE A 310 -8.73 -0.45 -17.24
C ILE A 310 -7.57 0.54 -17.05
N ARG A 311 -6.45 0.37 -17.78
CA ARG A 311 -5.29 1.30 -17.73
C ARG A 311 -5.65 2.72 -18.14
N ALA A 312 -6.48 2.88 -19.17
CA ALA A 312 -6.97 4.19 -19.60
C ALA A 312 -7.87 4.83 -18.52
N GLN A 313 -8.69 4.02 -17.85
CA GLN A 313 -9.57 4.49 -16.78
C GLN A 313 -8.80 4.86 -15.51
N VAL A 314 -7.74 4.14 -15.14
CA VAL A 314 -6.86 4.54 -14.03
C VAL A 314 -6.34 5.97 -14.22
N ASN A 315 -5.88 6.32 -15.42
CA ASN A 315 -5.45 7.69 -15.75
C ASN A 315 -6.61 8.70 -15.66
N THR A 316 -7.82 8.31 -16.07
CA THR A 316 -9.01 9.15 -15.98
C THR A 316 -9.43 9.41 -14.53
N PHE A 317 -9.45 8.37 -13.69
CA PHE A 317 -9.73 8.51 -12.26
C PHE A 317 -8.63 9.25 -11.51
N CYS A 318 -7.35 9.10 -11.90
CA CYS A 318 -6.27 9.94 -11.36
C CYS A 318 -6.55 11.42 -11.58
N ARG A 319 -6.94 11.82 -12.80
CA ARG A 319 -7.33 13.21 -13.10
C ARG A 319 -8.54 13.67 -12.29
N GLY A 320 -9.55 12.81 -12.16
CA GLY A 320 -10.76 13.10 -11.38
C GLY A 320 -10.48 13.27 -9.89
N VAL A 321 -9.69 12.39 -9.28
CA VAL A 321 -9.31 12.46 -7.87
C VAL A 321 -8.40 13.66 -7.61
N ARG A 322 -7.52 14.03 -8.56
CA ARG A 322 -6.66 15.22 -8.46
C ARG A 322 -7.45 16.52 -8.24
N GLN A 323 -8.66 16.63 -8.79
CA GLN A 323 -9.49 17.83 -8.62
C GLN A 323 -9.91 18.07 -7.16
N GLU A 324 -10.02 16.99 -6.39
CA GLU A 324 -10.58 16.96 -5.05
C GLU A 324 -9.51 16.58 -4.00
N TYR A 325 -8.25 16.52 -4.42
CA TYR A 325 -7.17 15.95 -3.63
C TYR A 325 -6.94 16.70 -2.31
N ILE A 326 -6.93 18.03 -2.34
CA ILE A 326 -6.69 18.86 -1.14
C ILE A 326 -7.82 18.70 -0.12
N PRO A 327 -9.12 18.86 -0.48
CA PRO A 327 -10.21 18.54 0.42
C PRO A 327 -10.16 17.11 0.98
N LEU A 328 -9.75 16.11 0.18
CA LEU A 328 -9.64 14.72 0.62
C LEU A 328 -8.57 14.50 1.69
N ILE A 329 -7.39 15.12 1.57
CA ILE A 329 -6.35 15.03 2.59
C ILE A 329 -6.67 15.90 3.82
N ASP A 330 -7.34 17.03 3.63
CA ASP A 330 -7.74 17.91 4.73
C ASP A 330 -8.87 17.28 5.57
N ALA A 331 -9.70 16.42 4.97
CA ALA A 331 -10.69 15.61 5.68
C ALA A 331 -10.06 14.62 6.68
N PHE A 332 -8.76 14.32 6.60
CA PHE A 332 -8.06 13.57 7.65
C PHE A 332 -7.89 14.39 8.94
N ASN A 333 -8.03 15.71 8.85
CA ASN A 333 -8.01 16.64 9.98
C ASN A 333 -6.73 16.56 10.83
N TYR A 334 -5.58 16.39 10.17
CA TYR A 334 -4.28 16.40 10.83
C TYR A 334 -3.76 17.83 10.98
N THR A 335 -3.43 18.18 12.23
CA THR A 335 -2.77 19.45 12.54
C THR A 335 -1.31 19.43 12.05
N ASP A 336 -0.72 20.61 11.85
CA ASP A 336 0.70 20.71 11.48
C ASP A 336 1.63 20.06 12.52
N TYR A 337 1.22 20.00 13.79
CA TYR A 337 1.92 19.27 14.83
C TYR A 337 1.95 17.75 14.56
N MET A 338 0.83 17.16 14.15
CA MET A 338 0.76 15.74 13.80
C MET A 338 1.50 15.43 12.50
N ILE A 339 1.37 16.32 11.50
CA ILE A 339 2.09 16.23 10.23
C ILE A 339 3.60 16.30 10.48
N ASN A 340 4.05 17.18 11.38
CA ASN A 340 5.46 17.34 11.77
C ASN A 340 6.40 17.40 10.56
N SER A 341 6.02 18.18 9.55
CA SER A 341 6.76 18.33 8.31
C SER A 341 6.54 19.72 7.73
N PRO A 342 7.59 20.51 7.48
CA PRO A 342 7.45 21.84 6.91
C PRO A 342 6.96 21.81 5.46
N LEU A 343 7.01 20.65 4.79
CA LEU A 343 6.53 20.48 3.41
C LEU A 343 5.07 20.02 3.34
N GLY A 344 4.49 19.65 4.49
CA GLY A 344 3.09 19.26 4.63
C GLY A 344 2.24 20.28 5.40
N VAL A 345 2.70 21.52 5.57
CA VAL A 345 1.99 22.55 6.32
C VAL A 345 0.65 22.92 5.68
N TYR A 346 -0.37 23.16 6.50
CA TYR A 346 -1.73 23.43 6.06
C TYR A 346 -1.85 24.68 5.19
N ASP A 347 -1.11 25.75 5.53
CA ASP A 347 -1.12 27.03 4.80
C ASP A 347 -0.41 26.99 3.44
N GLY A 348 0.33 25.92 3.14
CA GLY A 348 1.09 25.75 1.91
C GLY A 348 2.37 26.59 1.82
N ASP A 349 2.79 27.29 2.88
CA ASP A 349 4.01 28.12 2.91
C ASP A 349 5.29 27.27 3.09
N VAL A 350 5.45 26.27 2.23
CA VAL A 350 6.42 25.18 2.41
C VAL A 350 7.87 25.65 2.45
N TYR A 351 8.23 26.68 1.67
CA TYR A 351 9.62 27.11 1.56
C TYR A 351 10.07 27.94 2.75
N GLN A 352 9.23 28.87 3.21
CA GLN A 352 9.54 29.68 4.38
C GLN A 352 9.61 28.80 5.63
N LYS A 353 8.60 27.95 5.84
CA LYS A 353 8.56 27.01 6.97
C LYS A 353 9.75 26.05 6.95
N TYR A 354 10.13 25.56 5.78
CA TYR A 354 11.29 24.67 5.65
C TYR A 354 12.60 25.39 5.98
N PHE A 355 12.79 26.60 5.46
CA PHE A 355 13.98 27.40 5.74
C PHE A 355 14.10 27.77 7.22
N ASP A 356 12.99 28.19 7.84
CA ASP A 356 12.94 28.52 9.27
C ASP A 356 13.25 27.30 10.13
N GLN A 357 12.73 26.12 9.76
CA GLN A 357 13.04 24.86 10.44
C GLN A 357 14.54 24.55 10.36
N VAL A 358 15.16 24.67 9.19
CA VAL A 358 16.60 24.43 9.01
C VAL A 358 17.42 25.40 9.86
N LYS A 359 17.11 26.71 9.82
CA LYS A 359 17.82 27.71 10.63
C LYS A 359 17.70 27.47 12.12
N ARG A 360 16.50 27.14 12.59
CA ARG A 360 16.22 26.89 14.00
C ARG A 360 16.99 25.68 14.53
N GLN A 361 17.09 24.61 13.74
CA GLN A 361 17.77 23.38 14.14
C GLN A 361 19.29 23.42 13.91
N ASN A 362 19.77 24.34 13.07
CA ASN A 362 21.19 24.51 12.75
C ASN A 362 21.60 25.97 12.96
N PRO A 363 21.69 26.45 14.22
CA PRO A 363 22.03 27.84 14.49
C PRO A 363 23.44 28.16 13.99
N VAL A 364 23.55 29.22 13.19
CA VAL A 364 24.83 29.74 12.70
C VAL A 364 25.53 30.56 13.79
N GLY A 365 26.87 30.55 13.81
CA GLY A 365 27.68 31.45 14.63
C GLY A 365 28.47 30.81 15.77
N GLN A 366 28.35 29.50 15.99
CA GLN A 366 29.28 28.81 16.88
C GLN A 366 30.59 28.48 16.12
N PRO A 367 31.77 28.80 16.68
CA PRO A 367 33.04 28.43 16.05
C PRO A 367 33.12 26.91 15.96
N HIS A 368 33.37 26.41 14.76
CA HIS A 368 33.48 24.97 14.55
C HIS A 368 34.66 24.39 15.32
N PRO A 369 34.49 23.27 16.07
CA PRO A 369 35.58 22.66 16.83
C PRO A 369 36.78 22.25 15.95
N TYR A 370 36.53 21.98 14.67
CA TYR A 370 37.58 21.62 13.71
C TYR A 370 38.33 22.83 13.14
N LEU A 371 37.91 24.07 13.42
CA LEU A 371 38.51 25.25 12.80
C LEU A 371 40.02 25.33 13.02
N PRO A 372 40.58 25.03 14.22
CA PRO A 372 42.03 24.94 14.40
C PRO A 372 42.69 23.82 13.57
N LEU A 373 42.00 22.68 13.39
CA LEU A 373 42.50 21.51 12.65
C LEU A 373 42.55 21.75 11.13
N ILE A 374 41.57 22.48 10.60
CA ILE A 374 41.53 22.81 9.17
C ILE A 374 42.40 24.03 8.87
N GLN A 375 42.51 24.99 9.80
CA GLN A 375 43.38 26.15 9.59
C GLN A 375 44.84 25.74 9.41
N SER A 376 45.33 24.75 10.15
CA SER A 376 46.69 24.22 9.95
C SER A 376 46.83 23.52 8.59
N LEU A 377 45.83 22.78 8.13
CA LEU A 377 45.84 22.14 6.81
C LEU A 377 45.78 23.17 5.66
N LEU A 378 44.93 24.19 5.79
CA LEU A 378 44.78 25.25 4.78
C LEU A 378 45.99 26.17 4.68
N ARG A 379 46.80 26.22 5.75
CA ARG A 379 47.99 27.07 5.85
C ARG A 379 49.30 26.28 5.91
N ARG A 380 49.27 24.97 5.61
CA ARG A 380 50.50 24.19 5.55
C ARG A 380 51.33 24.68 4.37
N ASP A 381 52.61 24.89 4.60
CA ASP A 381 53.56 25.07 3.52
C ASP A 381 53.71 23.71 2.79
N ILE A 382 53.83 23.76 1.47
CA ILE A 382 54.23 22.57 0.71
C ILE A 382 55.72 22.41 1.00
N GLU A 383 56.14 21.25 1.52
CA GLU A 383 57.56 20.96 1.70
C GLU A 383 58.24 21.14 0.33
N ASP A 384 59.20 22.07 0.25
CA ASP A 384 60.08 22.18 -0.90
C ASP A 384 60.85 20.85 -0.98
N ASP A 385 60.62 20.07 -2.04
CA ASP A 385 61.48 18.95 -2.38
C ASP A 385 62.90 19.52 -2.47
N ALA A 386 63.76 19.19 -1.50
CA ALA A 386 65.15 19.59 -1.53
C ALA A 386 65.73 19.18 -2.88
N PRO A 387 66.44 20.06 -3.60
CA PRO A 387 67.07 19.66 -4.85
C PRO A 387 67.94 18.44 -4.55
N LEU A 388 67.75 17.37 -5.32
CA LEU A 388 68.66 16.23 -5.32
C LEU A 388 70.05 16.80 -5.54
N GLU A 389 70.93 16.69 -4.55
CA GLU A 389 72.35 16.99 -4.73
C GLU A 389 72.83 16.06 -5.84
N ASP A 390 73.14 16.62 -7.01
CA ASP A 390 73.88 15.92 -8.04
C ASP A 390 75.25 15.59 -7.42
N GLU A 391 75.47 14.32 -7.06
CA GLU A 391 76.81 13.77 -6.78
C GLU A 391 77.60 13.77 -8.10
N ASP A 392 78.05 14.96 -8.53
CA ASP A 392 79.20 15.10 -9.42
C ASP A 392 80.45 15.01 -8.55
N ASP A 393 80.90 13.78 -8.25
CA ASP A 393 82.28 13.52 -7.78
C ASP A 393 83.10 12.98 -8.97
N ASP A 394 83.63 13.95 -9.71
CA ASP A 394 84.95 14.03 -10.36
C ASP A 394 85.74 12.74 -10.67
N ASP A 395 85.87 12.48 -11.98
CA ASP A 395 86.98 11.73 -12.59
C ASP A 395 88.30 12.52 -12.50
N GLU A 396 89.33 11.95 -11.85
CA GLU A 396 90.77 12.21 -12.14
C GLU A 396 91.54 10.92 -12.43
#